data_AF-A0A8R2D5B5-F1
#
_entry.id   AF-A0A8R2D5B5-F1
#
_cell.length_a   1.000
_cell.length_b   1.000
_cell.length_c   1.000
_cell.angle_alpha   90.00
_cell.angle_beta   90.00
_cell.angle_gamma   90.00
#
_symmetry.space_group_name_H-M   'P 1'
#
loop_
_entity.id
_entity.type
_entity.pdbx_description
1 polymer ?
#
loop_
_entity_poly.entity_id
_entity_poly.type
_entity_poly.pdbx_seq_one_letter_code
_entity_poly.pdbx_strand_id
1 'polypeptide(L)'
;MDIRNETNHVFNIKLAKLIGLYQMLDPGAAKCRGRNIYHIGMACVLLYMCLVLMILVISGLYYWTVNVPISMDYFWKSESTLYVIYKMWFVVHHSDDIWNCLSITRYDFTSFSNRNRHVLDRWRERVSWSTTIYAIIYFTTCVSYLAITLAFSEVKSPVKNHDGSIGYYRQNAMNLYLIVSDDTYNAHFYTFYFVEALFGNLIGLFFFIFDFLLVTLCFSMCCQMQIVCSAFESVGHISLRDHHPPIDYTDENIKISPDEHELIYNELKTIIKDHQAVME
;
A
#
# COMPACT_ATOMS: atom_id res chain seq x y z
N MET A 1 3.57 12.68 19.74
CA MET A 1 3.91 13.40 18.50
C MET A 1 2.76 14.34 18.18
N ASP A 2 3.07 15.59 17.91
CA ASP A 2 2.11 16.70 17.80
C ASP A 2 1.19 16.51 16.58
N ILE A 3 -0.12 16.74 16.75
CA ILE A 3 -1.17 16.57 15.72
C ILE A 3 -0.84 17.37 14.45
N ARG A 4 -0.10 18.46 14.61
CA ARG A 4 0.39 19.35 13.55
C ARG A 4 1.37 18.67 12.57
N ASN A 5 2.03 17.57 12.96
CA ASN A 5 2.93 16.84 12.08
C ASN A 5 2.19 15.78 11.23
N GLU A 6 0.97 15.39 11.62
CA GLU A 6 0.09 14.52 10.81
C GLU A 6 -0.57 15.27 9.64
N THR A 7 -0.59 16.61 9.71
CA THR A 7 -1.20 17.47 8.68
C THR A 7 -0.26 17.85 7.54
N ASN A 8 1.05 17.59 7.68
CA ASN A 8 2.06 18.03 6.72
C ASN A 8 2.38 16.99 5.63
N HIS A 9 1.56 15.95 5.49
CA HIS A 9 1.75 14.88 4.49
C HIS A 9 0.47 14.64 3.69
N VAL A 10 0.64 14.39 2.39
CA VAL A 10 -0.44 13.90 1.50
C VAL A 10 -0.88 12.49 1.91
N PHE A 11 0.03 11.74 2.54
CA PHE A 11 -0.17 10.39 3.06
C PHE A 11 -1.25 10.30 4.15
N ASN A 12 -2.10 9.27 4.08
CA ASN A 12 -3.06 8.95 5.14
C ASN A 12 -2.35 8.27 6.33
N ILE A 13 -1.65 9.09 7.13
CA ILE A 13 -0.86 8.64 8.28
C ILE A 13 -1.72 7.88 9.31
N LYS A 14 -2.99 8.27 9.49
CA LYS A 14 -3.88 7.60 10.45
C LYS A 14 -4.11 6.14 10.08
N LEU A 15 -4.44 5.89 8.81
CA LEU A 15 -4.63 4.55 8.30
C LEU A 15 -3.31 3.76 8.29
N ALA A 16 -2.20 4.40 7.92
CA ALA A 16 -0.88 3.79 7.95
C ALA A 16 -0.44 3.33 9.35
N LYS A 17 -0.77 4.11 10.40
CA LYS A 17 -0.53 3.73 11.80
C LYS A 17 -1.43 2.59 12.23
N LEU A 18 -2.69 2.59 11.80
CA LEU A 18 -3.67 1.55 12.13
C LEU A 18 -3.22 0.17 11.62
N ILE A 19 -2.67 0.11 10.40
CA ILE A 19 -2.20 -1.14 9.79
C ILE A 19 -0.73 -1.46 10.10
N GLY A 20 -0.05 -0.64 10.91
CA GLY A 20 1.34 -0.83 11.30
C GLY A 20 2.40 -0.41 10.26
N LEU A 21 1.99 -0.01 9.06
CA LEU A 21 2.91 0.42 7.99
C LEU A 21 3.74 1.63 8.41
N TYR A 22 3.14 2.59 9.11
CA TYR A 22 3.87 3.80 9.55
C TYR A 22 5.08 3.43 10.39
N GLN A 23 4.93 2.51 11.34
CA GLN A 23 6.00 2.11 12.26
C GLN A 23 7.04 1.19 11.58
N MET A 24 6.67 0.51 10.49
CA MET A 24 7.62 -0.21 9.64
C MET A 24 8.51 0.73 8.84
N LEU A 25 7.98 1.88 8.42
CA LEU A 25 8.70 2.88 7.62
C LEU A 25 9.43 3.92 8.48
N ASP A 26 8.98 4.17 9.72
CA ASP A 26 9.52 5.23 10.57
C ASP A 26 10.95 4.94 11.04
N PRO A 27 11.96 5.73 10.63
CA PRO A 27 13.35 5.57 11.08
C PRO A 27 13.53 5.91 12.57
N GLY A 28 12.55 6.60 13.17
CA GLY A 28 12.46 6.94 14.59
C GLY A 28 11.69 5.92 15.44
N ALA A 29 11.18 4.84 14.85
CA ALA A 29 10.50 3.78 15.58
C ALA A 29 11.40 3.15 16.66
N ALA A 30 10.78 2.58 17.69
CA ALA A 30 11.50 1.98 18.81
C ALA A 30 12.51 0.93 18.33
N LYS A 31 13.77 1.07 18.74
CA LYS A 31 14.88 0.20 18.31
C LYS A 31 15.25 -0.77 19.42
N CYS A 32 15.38 -2.05 19.09
CA CYS A 32 15.99 -3.06 19.94
C CYS A 32 17.30 -3.51 19.29
N ARG A 33 18.42 -3.37 20.00
CA ARG A 33 19.78 -3.64 19.48
C ARG A 33 20.09 -2.91 18.16
N GLY A 34 19.60 -1.66 18.03
CA GLY A 34 19.80 -0.84 16.82
C GLY A 34 18.90 -1.20 15.64
N ARG A 35 18.06 -2.24 15.72
CA ARG A 35 17.06 -2.60 14.69
C ARG A 35 15.67 -2.15 15.09
N ASN A 36 14.87 -1.71 14.12
CA ASN A 36 13.47 -1.38 14.34
C ASN A 36 12.72 -2.62 14.88
N ILE A 37 12.03 -2.50 16.02
CA ILE A 37 11.28 -3.60 16.65
C ILE A 37 10.20 -4.15 15.70
N TYR A 38 9.60 -3.28 14.89
CA TYR A 38 8.59 -3.69 13.90
C TYR A 38 9.21 -4.57 12.81
N HIS A 39 10.46 -4.33 12.40
CA HIS A 39 11.15 -5.21 11.45
C HIS A 39 11.43 -6.59 12.05
N ILE A 40 11.78 -6.65 13.35
CA ILE A 40 11.97 -7.93 14.05
C ILE A 40 10.65 -8.70 14.11
N GLY A 41 9.55 -8.03 14.51
CA GLY A 41 8.22 -8.64 14.53
C GLY A 41 7.80 -9.15 13.13
N MET A 42 8.02 -8.33 12.10
CA MET A 42 7.76 -8.71 10.72
C MET A 42 8.59 -9.91 10.27
N ALA A 43 9.88 -9.99 10.64
CA ALA A 43 10.70 -11.16 10.35
C ALA A 43 10.15 -12.44 10.99
N CYS A 44 9.66 -12.38 12.23
CA CYS A 44 8.99 -13.52 12.87
C CYS A 44 7.72 -13.94 12.13
N VAL A 45 6.90 -12.98 11.69
CA VAL A 45 5.69 -13.29 10.90
C VAL A 45 6.06 -13.89 9.54
N LEU A 46 7.07 -13.34 8.85
CA LEU A 46 7.55 -13.89 7.57
C LEU A 46 8.11 -15.31 7.73
N LEU A 47 8.80 -15.61 8.84
CA LEU A 47 9.25 -16.98 9.14
C LEU A 47 8.06 -17.92 9.32
N TYR A 48 7.01 -17.51 10.04
CA TYR A 48 5.77 -18.28 10.13
C TYR A 48 5.16 -18.53 8.74
N MET A 49 5.11 -17.51 7.89
CA MET A 49 4.61 -17.64 6.51
C MET A 49 5.44 -18.61 5.67
N CYS A 50 6.77 -18.60 5.83
CA CYS A 50 7.67 -19.57 5.19
C CYS A 50 7.37 -21.01 5.64
N LEU A 51 7.08 -21.23 6.94
CA LEU A 51 6.70 -22.57 7.42
C LEU A 51 5.39 -23.04 6.78
N VAL A 52 4.38 -22.18 6.72
CA VAL A 52 3.11 -22.52 6.06
C VAL A 52 3.33 -22.76 4.56
N LEU A 53 4.14 -21.95 3.89
CA LEU A 53 4.51 -22.15 2.49
C LEU A 53 5.11 -23.54 2.25
N MET A 54 6.05 -23.99 3.10
CA MET A 54 6.63 -25.33 2.98
C MET A 54 5.55 -26.42 3.12
N ILE A 55 4.61 -26.24 4.05
CA ILE A 55 3.47 -27.15 4.22
C ILE A 55 2.59 -27.18 2.96
N LEU A 56 2.29 -26.02 2.37
CA LEU A 56 1.48 -25.92 1.14
C LEU A 56 2.17 -26.61 -0.05
N VAL A 57 3.49 -26.42 -0.21
CA VAL A 57 4.27 -27.08 -1.27
C VAL A 57 4.29 -28.59 -1.08
N ILE A 58 4.57 -29.08 0.14
CA ILE A 58 4.56 -30.51 0.44
C ILE A 58 3.16 -31.10 0.21
N SER A 59 2.10 -30.40 0.64
CA SER A 59 0.71 -30.83 0.44
C SER A 59 0.32 -30.85 -1.04
N GLY A 60 0.75 -29.84 -1.82
CA GLY A 60 0.56 -29.80 -3.27
C GLY A 60 1.22 -30.99 -3.96
N LEU A 61 2.48 -31.26 -3.64
CA LEU A 61 3.21 -32.42 -4.17
C LEU A 61 2.56 -33.74 -3.76
N TYR A 62 2.06 -33.83 -2.52
CA TYR A 62 1.30 -35.00 -2.05
C TYR A 62 0.06 -35.22 -2.91
N TYR A 63 -0.76 -34.20 -3.18
CA TYR A 63 -2.00 -34.38 -3.94
C TYR A 63 -1.83 -34.41 -5.47
N TRP A 64 -0.64 -34.14 -6.01
CA TRP A 64 -0.39 -33.96 -7.45
C TRP A 64 -0.94 -35.09 -8.34
N THR A 65 -0.79 -36.35 -7.93
CA THR A 65 -1.21 -37.51 -8.73
C THR A 65 -2.63 -37.99 -8.42
N VAL A 66 -3.16 -37.67 -7.24
CA VAL A 66 -4.42 -38.24 -6.73
C VAL A 66 -5.58 -37.26 -6.83
N ASN A 67 -5.34 -35.97 -6.59
CA ASN A 67 -6.32 -34.89 -6.70
C ASN A 67 -5.68 -33.65 -7.32
N VAL A 68 -5.60 -33.62 -8.65
CA VAL A 68 -5.07 -32.47 -9.41
C VAL A 68 -5.71 -31.13 -9.01
N PRO A 69 -7.05 -31.01 -8.81
CA PRO A 69 -7.65 -29.74 -8.43
C PRO A 69 -7.16 -29.21 -7.07
N ILE A 70 -7.03 -30.11 -6.08
CA ILE A 70 -6.51 -29.75 -4.74
C ILE A 70 -5.04 -29.37 -4.83
N SER A 71 -4.26 -30.11 -5.62
CA SER A 71 -2.86 -29.77 -5.88
C SER A 71 -2.70 -28.40 -6.53
N MET A 72 -3.56 -28.05 -7.50
CA MET A 72 -3.53 -26.74 -8.16
C MET A 72 -3.90 -25.61 -7.21
N ASP A 73 -4.87 -25.83 -6.34
CA ASP A 73 -5.25 -24.88 -5.30
C ASP A 73 -4.09 -24.63 -4.29
N TYR A 74 -3.39 -25.69 -3.86
CA TYR A 74 -2.17 -25.55 -3.06
C TYR A 74 -1.05 -24.80 -3.78
N PHE A 75 -0.85 -25.07 -5.08
CA PHE A 75 0.15 -24.38 -5.89
C PHE A 75 -0.15 -22.88 -5.96
N TRP A 76 -1.39 -22.51 -6.27
CA TRP A 76 -1.84 -21.12 -6.31
C TRP A 76 -1.63 -20.39 -4.97
N LYS A 77 -1.99 -21.04 -3.86
CA LYS A 77 -1.75 -20.50 -2.51
C LYS A 77 -0.26 -20.35 -2.19
N SER A 78 0.57 -21.30 -2.62
CA SER A 78 2.03 -21.25 -2.44
C SER A 78 2.64 -20.09 -3.20
N GLU A 79 2.27 -19.92 -4.47
CA GLU A 79 2.70 -18.81 -5.33
C GLU A 79 2.28 -17.46 -4.72
N SER A 80 1.02 -17.34 -4.30
CA SER A 80 0.50 -16.13 -3.66
C SER A 80 1.27 -15.81 -2.37
N THR A 81 1.58 -16.83 -1.56
CA THR A 81 2.33 -16.68 -0.31
C THR A 81 3.77 -16.21 -0.57
N LEU A 82 4.45 -16.81 -1.54
CA LEU A 82 5.79 -16.40 -1.98
C LEU A 82 5.80 -14.94 -2.44
N TYR A 83 4.81 -14.55 -3.25
CA TYR A 83 4.70 -13.20 -3.76
C TYR A 83 4.50 -12.17 -2.63
N VAL A 84 3.67 -12.50 -1.64
CA VAL A 84 3.47 -11.66 -0.45
C VAL A 84 4.73 -11.56 0.41
N ILE A 85 5.44 -12.66 0.63
CA ILE A 85 6.71 -12.66 1.35
C ILE A 85 7.71 -11.72 0.66
N TYR A 86 7.82 -11.82 -0.67
CA TYR A 86 8.67 -10.94 -1.47
C TYR A 86 8.27 -9.46 -1.33
N LYS A 87 6.97 -9.14 -1.49
CA LYS A 87 6.45 -7.77 -1.32
C LYS A 87 6.80 -7.18 0.05
N MET A 88 6.58 -7.94 1.12
CA MET A 88 6.85 -7.46 2.47
C MET A 88 8.35 -7.37 2.77
N TRP A 89 9.15 -8.31 2.26
CA TRP A 89 10.61 -8.21 2.31
C TRP A 89 11.09 -6.93 1.62
N PHE A 90 10.55 -6.60 0.44
CA PHE A 90 10.87 -5.36 -0.27
C PHE A 90 10.53 -4.11 0.57
N VAL A 91 9.34 -4.05 1.16
CA VAL A 91 8.91 -2.93 2.01
C VAL A 91 9.81 -2.77 3.25
N VAL A 92 10.20 -3.87 3.88
CA VAL A 92 11.09 -3.85 5.06
C VAL A 92 12.51 -3.47 4.67
N HIS A 93 13.03 -4.03 3.57
CA HIS A 93 14.42 -3.81 3.15
C HIS A 93 14.66 -2.39 2.66
N HIS A 94 13.68 -1.82 1.93
CA HIS A 94 13.73 -0.46 1.39
C HIS A 94 12.91 0.53 2.24
N SER A 95 12.70 0.24 3.53
CA SER A 95 11.83 1.06 4.38
C SER A 95 12.28 2.52 4.45
N ASP A 96 13.60 2.74 4.54
CA ASP A 96 14.20 4.07 4.64
C ASP A 96 14.05 4.84 3.32
N ASP A 97 14.28 4.18 2.18
CA ASP A 97 14.11 4.76 0.85
C ASP A 97 12.65 5.13 0.59
N ILE A 98 11.73 4.23 0.94
CA ILE A 98 10.28 4.44 0.84
C ILE A 98 9.86 5.60 1.73
N TRP A 99 10.36 5.65 2.97
CA TRP A 99 10.06 6.74 3.89
C TRP A 99 10.59 8.08 3.37
N ASN A 100 11.81 8.11 2.84
CA ASN A 100 12.39 9.31 2.24
C ASN A 100 11.56 9.77 1.04
N CYS A 101 11.16 8.86 0.15
CA CYS A 101 10.27 9.15 -0.98
C CYS A 101 8.93 9.75 -0.51
N LEU A 102 8.30 9.17 0.52
CA LEU A 102 7.09 9.71 1.12
C LEU A 102 7.35 11.07 1.80
N SER A 103 8.52 11.29 2.38
CA SER A 103 8.87 12.54 3.05
C SER A 103 9.08 13.71 2.08
N ILE A 104 9.51 13.45 0.85
CA ILE A 104 9.62 14.46 -0.22
C ILE A 104 8.23 14.99 -0.62
N THR A 105 7.17 14.23 -0.34
CA THR A 105 5.78 14.63 -0.57
C THR A 105 5.21 15.48 0.57
N ARG A 106 6.05 15.91 1.53
CA ARG A 106 5.67 16.83 2.62
C ARG A 106 5.35 18.21 2.09
N TYR A 107 4.41 18.86 2.78
CA TYR A 107 3.96 20.23 2.51
C TYR A 107 5.13 21.21 2.38
N ASP A 108 6.19 21.04 3.17
CA ASP A 108 7.33 21.97 3.21
C ASP A 108 8.18 21.94 1.94
N PHE A 109 8.20 20.82 1.19
CA PHE A 109 8.92 20.71 -0.08
C PHE A 109 8.03 21.03 -1.30
N THR A 110 6.72 20.79 -1.20
CA THR A 110 5.77 20.98 -2.31
C THR A 110 5.08 22.34 -2.33
N SER A 111 5.16 23.11 -1.24
CA SER A 111 4.55 24.46 -1.17
C SER A 111 5.43 25.50 -1.86
N PHE A 112 5.42 25.46 -3.19
CA PHE A 112 5.79 26.58 -4.06
C PHE A 112 4.96 27.81 -3.66
N SER A 113 5.46 28.60 -2.70
CA SER A 113 4.73 29.74 -2.12
C SER A 113 3.36 29.33 -1.53
N ASN A 114 2.67 30.22 -0.83
CA ASN A 114 1.31 29.96 -0.28
C ASN A 114 0.25 29.63 -1.37
N ARG A 115 0.67 29.57 -2.65
CA ARG A 115 -0.15 29.53 -3.85
C ARG A 115 -0.76 28.17 -4.14
N ASN A 116 -0.04 27.08 -3.91
CA ASN A 116 -0.48 25.72 -4.29
C ASN A 116 -1.05 24.90 -3.13
N ARG A 117 -1.19 25.49 -1.94
CA ARG A 117 -1.71 24.82 -0.75
C ARG A 117 -3.11 24.23 -0.95
N HIS A 118 -3.96 24.94 -1.69
CA HIS A 118 -5.33 24.49 -2.00
C HIS A 118 -5.38 23.24 -2.89
N VAL A 119 -4.39 23.05 -3.80
CA VAL A 119 -4.28 21.84 -4.64
C VAL A 119 -3.88 20.64 -3.78
N LEU A 120 -2.91 20.86 -2.88
CA LEU A 120 -2.40 19.84 -1.98
C LEU A 120 -3.46 19.36 -0.98
N ASP A 121 -4.23 20.30 -0.40
CA ASP A 121 -5.34 19.98 0.51
C ASP A 121 -6.41 19.13 -0.19
N ARG A 122 -6.75 19.47 -1.45
CA ARG A 122 -7.69 18.69 -2.27
C ARG A 122 -7.18 17.27 -2.56
N TRP A 123 -5.89 17.12 -2.89
CA TRP A 123 -5.30 15.80 -3.11
C TRP A 123 -5.26 14.98 -1.83
N ARG A 124 -4.91 15.58 -0.69
CA ARG A 124 -4.90 14.91 0.60
C ARG A 124 -6.29 14.40 0.98
N GLU A 125 -7.33 15.23 0.82
CA GLU A 125 -8.70 14.80 1.05
C GLU A 125 -9.08 13.62 0.14
N ARG A 126 -8.75 13.72 -1.15
CA ARG A 126 -8.99 12.65 -2.13
C ARG A 126 -8.25 11.35 -1.77
N VAL A 127 -6.96 11.41 -1.44
CA VAL A 127 -6.14 10.26 -1.04
C VAL A 127 -6.69 9.64 0.24
N SER A 128 -6.97 10.46 1.24
CA SER A 128 -7.55 9.99 2.51
C SER A 128 -8.89 9.30 2.28
N TRP A 129 -9.77 9.90 1.50
CA TRP A 129 -11.09 9.36 1.17
C TRP A 129 -10.97 8.04 0.38
N SER A 130 -10.20 8.04 -0.72
CA SER A 130 -10.00 6.86 -1.56
C SER A 130 -9.38 5.69 -0.80
N THR A 131 -8.33 5.94 -0.01
CA THR A 131 -7.68 4.89 0.78
C THR A 131 -8.55 4.38 1.92
N THR A 132 -9.37 5.23 2.53
CA THR A 132 -10.32 4.82 3.58
C THR A 132 -11.43 3.95 3.00
N ILE A 133 -12.01 4.32 1.85
CA ILE A 133 -12.99 3.47 1.16
C ILE A 133 -12.38 2.13 0.78
N TYR A 134 -11.17 2.15 0.21
CA TYR A 134 -10.46 0.93 -0.14
C TYR A 134 -10.25 0.02 1.07
N ALA A 135 -9.84 0.58 2.23
CA ALA A 135 -9.73 -0.15 3.48
C ALA A 135 -11.07 -0.74 3.95
N ILE A 136 -12.14 0.04 3.93
CA ILE A 136 -13.48 -0.42 4.35
C ILE A 136 -13.94 -1.60 3.48
N ILE A 137 -13.82 -1.48 2.15
CA ILE A 137 -14.16 -2.56 1.22
C ILE A 137 -13.31 -3.80 1.55
N TYR A 138 -12.00 -3.62 1.69
CA TYR A 138 -11.06 -4.70 1.97
C TYR A 138 -11.42 -5.48 3.25
N PHE A 139 -11.53 -4.78 4.38
CA PHE A 139 -11.82 -5.41 5.67
C PHE A 139 -13.22 -5.99 5.72
N THR A 140 -14.20 -5.35 5.07
CA THR A 140 -15.56 -5.89 4.96
C THR A 140 -15.52 -7.21 4.19
N THR A 141 -14.83 -7.27 3.05
CA THR A 141 -14.67 -8.50 2.27
C THR A 141 -13.99 -9.60 3.08
N CYS A 142 -12.93 -9.30 3.84
CA CYS A 142 -12.29 -10.28 4.72
C CYS A 142 -13.25 -10.82 5.79
N VAL A 143 -13.99 -9.95 6.48
CA VAL A 143 -14.96 -10.36 7.50
C VAL A 143 -16.09 -11.18 6.88
N SER A 144 -16.63 -10.75 5.74
CA SER A 144 -17.67 -11.48 5.01
C SER A 144 -17.18 -12.86 4.58
N TYR A 145 -15.95 -12.97 4.08
CA TYR A 145 -15.34 -14.24 3.68
C TYR A 145 -15.29 -15.22 4.86
N LEU A 146 -14.75 -14.79 6.00
CA LEU A 146 -14.68 -15.64 7.20
C LEU A 146 -16.07 -16.03 7.69
N ALA A 147 -17.02 -15.08 7.73
CA ALA A 147 -18.39 -15.37 8.14
C ALA A 147 -19.07 -16.41 7.23
N ILE A 148 -18.87 -16.29 5.91
CA ILE A 148 -19.37 -17.25 4.92
C ILE A 148 -18.73 -18.62 5.14
N THR A 149 -17.41 -18.70 5.27
CA THR A 149 -16.73 -20.00 5.49
C THR A 149 -17.17 -20.67 6.78
N LEU A 150 -17.47 -19.90 7.82
CA LEU A 150 -18.00 -20.43 9.07
C LEU A 150 -19.46 -20.90 8.92
N ALA A 151 -20.29 -20.14 8.20
CA ALA A 151 -21.69 -20.50 7.95
C ALA A 151 -21.83 -21.80 7.14
N PHE A 152 -20.90 -22.07 6.22
CA PHE A 152 -20.87 -23.30 5.42
C PHE A 152 -20.00 -24.42 6.02
N SER A 153 -19.55 -24.28 7.28
CA SER A 153 -18.62 -25.21 7.91
C SER A 153 -19.14 -26.65 8.10
N GLU A 154 -20.46 -26.87 8.07
CA GLU A 154 -21.05 -28.20 8.16
C GLU A 154 -21.03 -28.96 6.82
N VAL A 155 -20.77 -28.27 5.71
CA VAL A 155 -20.62 -28.90 4.40
C VAL A 155 -19.33 -29.69 4.38
N LYS A 156 -19.40 -30.96 3.93
CA LYS A 156 -18.23 -31.83 3.79
C LYS A 156 -17.85 -32.01 2.33
N SER A 157 -16.57 -31.88 2.02
CA SER A 157 -16.01 -32.10 0.71
C SER A 157 -15.30 -33.47 0.64
N PRO A 158 -15.59 -34.30 -0.38
CA PRO A 158 -14.91 -35.57 -0.56
C PRO A 158 -13.48 -35.33 -1.08
N VAL A 159 -12.50 -35.95 -0.46
CA VAL A 159 -11.09 -35.88 -0.86
C VAL A 159 -10.55 -37.29 -0.98
N LYS A 160 -9.98 -37.62 -2.14
CA LYS A 160 -9.37 -38.93 -2.39
C LYS A 160 -7.99 -39.02 -1.74
N ASN A 161 -7.76 -40.00 -0.89
CA ASN A 161 -6.46 -40.24 -0.27
C ASN A 161 -5.57 -41.13 -1.17
N HIS A 162 -4.27 -41.19 -0.87
CA HIS A 162 -3.30 -42.01 -1.61
C HIS A 162 -3.55 -43.51 -1.52
N ASP A 163 -4.14 -43.97 -0.43
CA ASP A 163 -4.59 -45.35 -0.24
C ASP A 163 -5.83 -45.70 -1.07
N GLY A 164 -6.38 -44.73 -1.82
CA GLY A 164 -7.58 -44.88 -2.63
C GLY A 164 -8.89 -44.67 -1.86
N SER A 165 -8.83 -44.47 -0.54
CA SER A 165 -10.01 -44.14 0.28
C SER A 165 -10.53 -42.74 -0.03
N ILE A 166 -11.78 -42.46 0.32
CA ILE A 166 -12.38 -41.14 0.21
C ILE A 166 -12.68 -40.65 1.63
N GLY A 167 -11.98 -39.59 2.05
CA GLY A 167 -12.25 -38.89 3.31
C GLY A 167 -13.23 -37.74 3.10
N TYR A 168 -14.03 -37.43 4.13
CA TYR A 168 -15.03 -36.36 4.08
C TYR A 168 -14.66 -35.23 5.04
N TYR A 169 -14.00 -34.20 4.51
CA TYR A 169 -13.47 -33.08 5.29
C TYR A 169 -14.49 -31.95 5.35
N ARG A 170 -14.72 -31.40 6.54
CA ARG A 170 -15.52 -30.17 6.70
C ARG A 170 -14.87 -29.01 5.95
N GLN A 171 -15.69 -28.19 5.30
CA GLN A 171 -15.22 -26.96 4.68
C GLN A 171 -14.73 -25.98 5.73
N ASN A 172 -13.59 -25.37 5.44
CA ASN A 172 -12.85 -24.51 6.33
C ASN A 172 -12.44 -23.21 5.62
N ALA A 173 -11.86 -22.27 6.36
CA ALA A 173 -11.51 -20.94 5.87
C ALA A 173 -10.65 -21.00 4.59
N MET A 174 -9.65 -21.88 4.54
CA MET A 174 -8.77 -22.06 3.38
C MET A 174 -8.83 -23.48 2.81
N ASN A 175 -9.52 -24.43 3.47
CA ASN A 175 -9.58 -25.84 3.09
C ASN A 175 -8.17 -26.45 2.96
N LEU A 176 -7.32 -26.24 3.96
CA LEU A 176 -6.00 -26.88 3.99
C LEU A 176 -6.19 -28.31 4.51
N TYR A 177 -6.43 -29.26 3.62
CA TYR A 177 -6.41 -30.70 3.91
C TYR A 177 -4.99 -31.16 4.31
N LEU A 178 -4.55 -30.81 5.53
CA LEU A 178 -3.17 -30.85 6.06
C LEU A 178 -2.59 -32.26 6.28
N ILE A 179 -2.66 -33.16 5.30
CA ILE A 179 -2.15 -34.56 5.38
C ILE A 179 -2.50 -35.22 6.73
N VAL A 180 -3.72 -34.96 7.22
CA VAL A 180 -4.30 -35.54 8.43
C VAL A 180 -5.56 -36.28 8.03
N SER A 181 -5.98 -37.27 8.82
CA SER A 181 -7.26 -37.95 8.58
C SER A 181 -8.44 -36.99 8.70
N ASP A 182 -9.51 -37.26 7.97
CA ASP A 182 -10.77 -36.52 8.05
C ASP A 182 -11.38 -36.58 9.46
N ASP A 183 -11.25 -37.71 10.16
CA ASP A 183 -11.63 -37.82 11.57
C ASP A 183 -10.91 -36.80 12.45
N THR A 184 -9.58 -36.69 12.31
CA THR A 184 -8.76 -35.77 13.12
C THR A 184 -9.08 -34.31 12.79
N TYR A 185 -9.17 -34.02 11.48
CA TYR A 185 -9.46 -32.69 10.96
C TYR A 185 -10.83 -32.19 11.42
N ASN A 186 -11.85 -33.05 11.35
CA ASN A 186 -13.21 -32.72 11.74
C ASN A 186 -13.37 -32.63 13.26
N ALA A 187 -12.69 -33.49 14.04
CA ALA A 187 -12.73 -33.46 15.50
C ALA A 187 -12.12 -32.18 16.07
N HIS A 188 -11.07 -31.64 15.45
CA HIS A 188 -10.38 -30.42 15.86
C HIS A 188 -10.71 -29.22 14.97
N PHE A 189 -11.90 -29.20 14.37
CA PHE A 189 -12.33 -28.21 13.38
C PHE A 189 -11.97 -26.76 13.75
N TYR A 190 -12.33 -26.31 14.96
CA TYR A 190 -12.07 -24.93 15.37
C TYR A 190 -10.58 -24.57 15.46
N THR A 191 -9.73 -25.55 15.76
CA THR A 191 -8.27 -25.35 15.79
C THR A 191 -7.73 -25.13 14.37
N PHE A 192 -8.11 -26.01 13.44
CA PHE A 192 -7.75 -25.87 12.04
C PHE A 192 -8.32 -24.59 11.43
N TYR A 193 -9.59 -24.27 11.73
CA TYR A 193 -10.22 -23.03 11.30
C TYR A 193 -9.48 -21.79 11.78
N PHE A 194 -9.09 -21.75 13.05
CA PHE A 194 -8.34 -20.62 13.59
C PHE A 194 -7.00 -20.43 12.89
N VAL A 195 -6.23 -21.52 12.68
CA VAL A 195 -4.93 -21.47 12.00
C VAL A 195 -5.07 -21.02 10.54
N GLU A 196 -6.03 -21.59 9.81
CA GLU A 196 -6.30 -21.23 8.41
C GLU A 196 -6.78 -19.79 8.27
N ALA A 197 -7.72 -19.37 9.11
CA ALA A 197 -8.23 -18.00 9.13
C ALA A 197 -7.12 -17.01 9.47
N LEU A 198 -6.27 -17.30 10.47
CA LEU A 198 -5.15 -16.45 10.83
C LEU A 198 -4.18 -16.30 9.65
N PHE A 199 -3.82 -17.40 9.00
CA PHE A 199 -2.96 -17.37 7.82
C PHE A 199 -3.58 -16.56 6.66
N GLY A 200 -4.85 -16.80 6.33
CA GLY A 200 -5.57 -16.06 5.30
C GLY A 200 -5.66 -14.55 5.59
N ASN A 201 -5.94 -14.17 6.84
CA ASN A 201 -5.96 -12.76 7.26
C ASN A 201 -4.57 -12.11 7.17
N LEU A 202 -3.49 -12.83 7.52
CA LEU A 202 -2.13 -12.32 7.41
C LEU A 202 -1.73 -12.07 5.95
N ILE A 203 -2.01 -13.04 5.06
CA ILE A 203 -1.84 -12.85 3.61
C ILE A 203 -2.59 -11.61 3.14
N GLY A 204 -3.86 -11.52 3.51
CA GLY A 204 -4.71 -10.41 3.11
C GLY A 204 -4.16 -9.06 3.58
N LEU A 205 -3.86 -8.96 4.87
CA LEU A 205 -3.30 -7.74 5.46
C LEU A 205 -2.01 -7.29 4.75
N PHE A 206 -1.13 -8.23 4.38
CA PHE A 206 0.11 -7.89 3.67
C PHE A 206 -0.11 -7.43 2.23
N PHE A 207 -1.07 -8.03 1.50
CA PHE A 207 -1.51 -7.49 0.22
C PHE A 207 -2.03 -6.06 0.38
N PHE A 208 -2.91 -5.85 1.35
CA PHE A 208 -3.48 -4.53 1.62
C PHE A 208 -2.40 -3.49 1.95
N ILE A 209 -1.43 -3.82 2.81
CA ILE A 209 -0.35 -2.92 3.19
C ILE A 209 0.47 -2.49 1.96
N PHE A 210 0.88 -3.45 1.12
CA PHE A 210 1.66 -3.14 -0.07
C PHE A 210 0.85 -2.33 -1.09
N ASP A 211 -0.39 -2.71 -1.34
CA ASP A 211 -1.24 -2.04 -2.32
C ASP A 211 -1.61 -0.62 -1.85
N PHE A 212 -1.86 -0.43 -0.54
CA PHE A 212 -2.05 0.89 0.08
C PHE A 212 -0.81 1.78 -0.09
N LEU A 213 0.39 1.23 0.09
CA LEU A 213 1.64 1.94 -0.16
C LEU A 213 1.77 2.35 -1.63
N LEU A 214 1.54 1.42 -2.57
CA LEU A 214 1.64 1.66 -4.01
C LEU A 214 0.65 2.74 -4.48
N VAL A 215 -0.60 2.63 -4.05
CA VAL A 215 -1.66 3.62 -4.34
C VAL A 215 -1.26 4.99 -3.80
N THR A 216 -0.78 5.07 -2.56
CA THR A 216 -0.29 6.31 -1.97
C THR A 216 0.82 6.94 -2.80
N LEU A 217 1.84 6.17 -3.18
CA LEU A 217 2.96 6.66 -3.98
C LEU A 217 2.49 7.16 -5.34
N CYS A 218 1.60 6.42 -6.01
CA CYS A 218 1.00 6.83 -7.28
C CYS A 218 0.26 8.17 -7.16
N PHE A 219 -0.61 8.32 -6.16
CA PHE A 219 -1.29 9.58 -5.90
C PHE A 219 -0.34 10.73 -5.59
N SER A 220 0.75 10.45 -4.88
CA SER A 220 1.75 11.44 -4.54
C SER A 220 2.51 11.94 -5.77
N MET A 221 2.87 11.04 -6.69
CA MET A 221 3.48 11.41 -7.98
C MET A 221 2.50 12.23 -8.84
N CYS A 222 1.23 11.84 -8.91
CA CYS A 222 0.20 12.62 -9.61
C CYS A 222 0.06 14.04 -9.02
N CYS A 223 0.08 14.15 -7.70
CA CYS A 223 0.03 15.43 -7.01
C CYS A 223 1.24 16.30 -7.36
N GLN A 224 2.46 15.75 -7.28
CA GLN A 224 3.68 16.46 -7.64
C GLN A 224 3.68 16.90 -9.11
N MET A 225 3.31 16.02 -10.05
CA MET A 225 3.22 16.36 -11.47
C MET A 225 2.21 17.50 -11.71
N GLN A 226 1.06 17.50 -11.03
CA GLN A 226 0.11 18.59 -11.15
C GLN A 226 0.68 19.91 -10.62
N ILE A 227 1.41 19.88 -9.51
CA ILE A 227 2.06 21.08 -8.96
C ILE A 227 3.09 21.63 -9.95
N VAL A 228 3.89 20.75 -10.57
CA VAL A 228 4.86 21.11 -11.62
C VAL A 228 4.15 21.76 -12.80
N CYS A 229 3.09 21.13 -13.32
CA CYS A 229 2.30 21.68 -14.43
C CYS A 229 1.71 23.06 -14.08
N SER A 230 1.10 23.21 -12.90
CA SER A 230 0.56 24.50 -12.45
C SER A 230 1.63 25.57 -12.25
N ALA A 231 2.85 25.18 -11.84
CA ALA A 231 3.97 26.10 -11.76
C ALA A 231 4.38 26.59 -13.17
N PHE A 232 4.54 25.67 -14.13
CA PHE A 232 4.86 26.02 -15.52
C PHE A 232 3.77 26.84 -16.21
N GLU A 233 2.50 26.51 -16.03
CA GLU A 233 1.37 27.28 -16.54
C GLU A 233 1.32 28.70 -15.96
N SER A 234 1.88 28.91 -14.76
CA SER A 234 1.87 30.22 -14.12
C SER A 234 2.99 31.14 -14.60
N VAL A 235 4.05 30.59 -15.21
CA VAL A 235 5.19 31.36 -15.75
C VAL A 235 4.70 32.32 -16.82
N GLY A 236 5.01 33.61 -16.66
CA GLY A 236 4.63 34.67 -17.60
C GLY A 236 3.23 35.28 -17.39
N HIS A 237 2.33 34.64 -16.63
CA HIS A 237 1.02 35.21 -16.29
C HIS A 237 1.02 36.06 -15.01
N ILE A 238 2.07 35.96 -14.19
CA ILE A 238 2.15 36.63 -12.88
C ILE A 238 2.73 38.04 -13.02
N SER A 239 3.81 38.17 -13.81
CA SER A 239 4.44 39.46 -14.09
C SER A 239 3.48 40.47 -14.74
N LEU A 240 2.49 40.00 -15.51
CA LEU A 240 1.55 40.85 -16.22
C LEU A 240 0.39 41.34 -15.34
N ARG A 241 0.07 40.67 -14.22
CA ARG A 241 -1.13 40.97 -13.43
C ARG A 241 -0.90 42.00 -12.33
N ASP A 242 0.34 42.16 -11.86
CA ASP A 242 0.71 43.12 -10.82
C ASP A 242 1.12 44.51 -11.38
N HIS A 243 1.05 44.73 -12.69
CA HIS A 243 1.45 45.97 -13.37
C HIS A 243 0.36 46.60 -14.25
N HIS A 244 -0.91 46.47 -13.88
CA HIS A 244 -1.98 47.26 -14.50
C HIS A 244 -2.38 48.46 -13.64
N PRO A 245 -1.87 49.69 -13.92
CA PRO A 245 -2.65 50.88 -13.62
C PRO A 245 -3.90 50.89 -14.52
N PRO A 246 -5.02 51.47 -14.07
CA PRO A 246 -6.27 51.42 -14.82
C PRO A 246 -6.20 52.43 -15.97
N ILE A 247 -5.81 52.03 -17.19
CA ILE A 247 -5.92 52.93 -18.34
C ILE A 247 -6.41 52.19 -19.60
N ASP A 248 -7.61 52.61 -19.98
CA ASP A 248 -8.14 52.98 -21.30
C ASP A 248 -7.64 52.25 -22.56
N TYR A 249 -8.63 51.90 -23.39
CA TYR A 249 -8.48 51.21 -24.66
C TYR A 249 -7.62 52.03 -25.64
N THR A 250 -6.49 51.49 -26.08
CA THR A 250 -6.03 51.68 -27.46
C THR A 250 -5.14 50.53 -27.92
N ASP A 251 -5.51 50.03 -29.09
CA ASP A 251 -4.92 48.96 -29.88
C ASP A 251 -3.50 49.33 -30.33
N GLU A 252 -2.47 48.53 -29.98
CA GLU A 252 -1.22 48.38 -30.73
C GLU A 252 -0.27 47.33 -30.10
N ASN A 253 0.08 46.30 -30.89
CA ASN A 253 1.22 45.37 -30.77
C ASN A 253 2.04 45.38 -29.47
N ILE A 254 1.74 44.45 -28.55
CA ILE A 254 2.54 44.18 -27.35
C ILE A 254 3.90 43.58 -27.76
N LYS A 255 4.91 44.44 -27.95
CA LYS A 255 6.31 44.03 -27.90
C LYS A 255 6.66 43.82 -26.44
N ILE A 256 6.87 42.56 -26.06
CA ILE A 256 7.36 42.15 -24.74
C ILE A 256 8.63 42.94 -24.44
N SER A 257 8.62 43.66 -23.32
CA SER A 257 9.75 44.49 -22.87
C SER A 257 10.96 43.61 -22.50
N PRO A 258 12.21 44.04 -22.73
CA PRO A 258 13.41 43.31 -22.25
C PRO A 258 13.36 42.99 -20.75
N ASP A 259 12.76 43.86 -19.94
CA ASP A 259 12.58 43.66 -18.49
C ASP A 259 11.60 42.52 -18.16
N GLU A 260 10.56 42.34 -18.98
CA GLU A 260 9.60 41.22 -18.82
C GLU A 260 10.26 39.87 -19.15
N HIS A 261 11.14 39.87 -20.15
CA HIS A 261 11.91 38.68 -20.51
C HIS A 261 12.87 38.26 -19.39
N GLU A 262 13.48 39.22 -18.67
CA GLU A 262 14.37 38.95 -17.54
C GLU A 262 13.60 38.46 -16.31
N LEU A 263 12.41 39.01 -16.05
CA LEU A 263 11.50 38.57 -14.98
C LEU A 263 11.03 37.13 -15.18
N ILE A 264 10.57 36.80 -16.39
CA ILE A 264 10.15 35.44 -16.77
C ILE A 264 11.33 34.47 -16.66
N TYR A 265 12.52 34.88 -17.08
CA TYR A 265 13.72 34.07 -16.99
C TYR A 265 14.13 33.80 -15.53
N ASN A 266 14.05 34.80 -14.65
CA ASN A 266 14.35 34.65 -13.22
C ASN A 266 13.32 33.78 -12.49
N GLU A 267 12.05 33.88 -12.86
CA GLU A 267 10.97 33.02 -12.35
C GLU A 267 11.20 31.56 -12.77
N LEU A 268 11.47 31.31 -14.05
CA LEU A 268 11.80 29.98 -14.57
C LEU A 268 13.05 29.39 -13.90
N LYS A 269 14.09 30.20 -13.70
CA LYS A 269 15.33 29.79 -13.01
C LYS A 269 15.08 29.43 -11.55
N THR A 270 14.18 30.12 -10.88
CA THR A 270 13.78 29.82 -9.49
C THR A 270 13.01 28.50 -9.44
N ILE A 271 12.03 28.32 -10.33
CA ILE A 271 11.27 27.06 -10.46
C ILE A 271 12.21 25.88 -10.75
N ILE A 272 13.17 26.02 -11.66
CA ILE A 272 14.13 24.95 -11.99
C ILE A 272 15.02 24.61 -10.80
N LYS A 273 15.58 25.61 -10.10
CA LYS A 273 16.44 25.40 -8.92
C LYS A 273 15.69 24.70 -7.79
N ASP A 274 14.45 25.09 -7.56
CA ASP A 274 13.63 24.51 -6.49
C ASP A 274 13.23 23.05 -6.81
N HIS A 275 12.92 22.73 -8.08
CA HIS A 275 12.69 21.34 -8.49
C HIS A 275 13.98 20.50 -8.44
N GLN A 276 15.15 21.08 -8.73
CA GLN A 276 16.43 20.39 -8.57
C GLN A 276 16.72 20.05 -7.10
N ALA A 277 16.42 20.94 -6.16
CA ALA A 277 16.57 20.68 -4.73
C ALA A 277 15.65 19.58 -4.18
N VAL A 278 14.58 19.23 -4.91
CA VAL A 278 13.69 18.10 -4.58
C VAL A 278 14.23 16.76 -5.11
N MET A 279 15.15 16.79 -6.08
CA MET A 279 15.75 15.60 -6.69
C MET A 279 17.12 15.22 -6.11
N GLU A 280 17.79 16.12 -5.38
CA GLU A 280 19.04 15.88 -4.64
C GLU A 280 18.81 15.30 -3.25
#